data_AF-A0A6A4UWU5-F1
#
_entry.id   AF-A0A6A4UWU5-F1
#
_cell.length_a   1.000
_cell.length_b   1.000
_cell.length_c   1.000
_cell.angle_alpha   90.00
_cell.angle_beta   90.00
_cell.angle_gamma   90.00
#
_symmetry.space_group_name_H-M   'P 1'
#
loop_
_entity.id
_entity.type
_entity.pdbx_description
1 polymer ?
#
loop_
_entity_poly.entity_id
_entity_poly.type
_entity_poly.pdbx_seq_one_letter_code
_entity_poly.pdbx_strand_id
1 'polypeptide(L)'
;MAYSTGQRSVNLEIIILASTLHDVYDYKLSGDEKAGPKAATDWLVRCGADVDLIKHVVEIIETMSFKGQVHRPMQTIEGKIVQDADRLDAVGAIGIARAFAFGGTQGREIFNPEIPYRENLSSTDYKNKTLQTTSLNHFYEKLFKLDGHYNTPLANKIGHQRHEFMMNYVEALLKECGASENEFARKLKHI
;
A
#
# COMPACT_ATOMS: atom_id res chain seq x y z
N MET A 1 -14.30 6.82 -26.67
CA MET A 1 -14.84 5.47 -26.95
C MET A 1 -15.42 4.93 -25.64
N ALA A 2 -16.75 4.84 -25.56
CA ALA A 2 -17.45 4.36 -24.37
C ALA A 2 -17.57 2.84 -24.44
N TYR A 3 -17.04 2.13 -23.43
CA TYR A 3 -17.29 0.71 -23.28
C TYR A 3 -18.65 0.51 -22.61
N SER A 4 -19.64 0.01 -23.36
CA SER A 4 -20.98 -0.30 -22.88
C SER A 4 -21.16 -1.81 -22.68
N THR A 5 -21.06 -2.29 -21.44
CA THR A 5 -21.62 -3.57 -20.99
C THR A 5 -21.98 -3.47 -19.52
N GLY A 6 -23.13 -2.89 -19.16
CA GLY A 6 -23.72 -2.96 -17.81
C GLY A 6 -22.90 -2.43 -16.62
N GLN A 7 -21.67 -1.98 -16.86
CA GLN A 7 -20.76 -1.40 -15.89
C GLN A 7 -21.19 0.04 -15.64
N ARG A 8 -21.23 0.45 -14.36
CA ARG A 8 -21.26 1.87 -13.99
C ARG A 8 -20.29 2.61 -14.92
N SER A 9 -20.76 3.67 -15.56
CA SER A 9 -19.90 4.56 -16.34
C SER A 9 -18.75 5.02 -15.45
N VAL A 10 -17.55 4.48 -15.67
CA VAL A 10 -16.34 4.86 -14.94
C VAL A 10 -15.58 5.89 -15.79
N ASN A 11 -15.12 6.97 -15.16
CA ASN A 11 -14.31 7.96 -15.85
C ASN A 11 -12.82 7.56 -15.85
N LEU A 12 -12.34 7.10 -17.00
CA LEU A 12 -10.94 6.70 -17.18
C LEU A 12 -9.96 7.87 -17.03
N GLU A 13 -10.34 9.09 -17.41
CA GLU A 13 -9.48 10.26 -17.27
C GLU A 13 -9.15 10.51 -15.80
N ILE A 14 -10.17 10.42 -14.93
CA ILE A 14 -10.00 10.58 -13.48
C ILE A 14 -9.09 9.49 -12.92
N ILE A 15 -9.26 8.24 -13.34
CA ILE A 15 -8.40 7.13 -12.90
C ILE A 15 -6.95 7.36 -13.30
N ILE A 16 -6.70 7.72 -14.56
CA ILE A 16 -5.35 7.94 -15.09
C ILE A 16 -4.68 9.11 -14.37
N LEU A 17 -5.39 10.23 -14.20
CA LEU A 17 -4.85 11.41 -13.53
C LEU A 17 -4.58 11.11 -12.05
N ALA A 18 -5.52 10.50 -11.33
CA ALA A 18 -5.33 10.17 -9.92
C ALA A 18 -4.20 9.15 -9.72
N SER A 19 -4.14 8.08 -10.53
CA SER A 19 -3.06 7.09 -10.42
C SER A 19 -1.69 7.67 -10.79
N THR A 20 -1.63 8.63 -11.71
CA THR A 20 -0.38 9.29 -12.08
C THR A 20 0.08 10.29 -11.01
N LEU A 21 -0.87 11.04 -10.43
CA LEU A 21 -0.56 12.18 -9.57
C LEU A 21 -0.46 11.84 -8.08
N HIS A 22 -0.99 10.68 -7.62
CA HIS A 22 -1.06 10.38 -6.18
C HIS A 22 0.29 10.36 -5.46
N ASP A 23 1.38 10.04 -6.17
CA ASP A 23 2.73 9.91 -5.62
C ASP A 23 3.68 11.07 -6.01
N VAL A 24 3.19 12.11 -6.72
CA VAL A 24 4.03 13.21 -7.24
C VAL A 24 4.65 14.08 -6.13
N TYR A 25 4.08 14.09 -4.93
CA TYR A 25 4.69 14.66 -3.73
C TYR A 25 4.42 13.76 -2.53
N ASP A 26 5.27 12.75 -2.34
CA ASP A 26 5.18 11.83 -1.21
C ASP A 26 5.44 12.58 0.11
N TYR A 27 4.41 12.68 0.94
CA TYR A 27 4.50 13.24 2.30
C TYR A 27 5.56 12.55 3.16
N LYS A 28 6.01 11.34 2.79
CA LYS A 28 7.11 10.64 3.46
C LYS A 28 8.44 11.37 3.33
N LEU A 29 8.59 12.26 2.32
CA LEU A 29 9.78 13.07 2.12
C LEU A 29 9.61 14.50 2.65
N SER A 30 8.41 15.08 2.56
CA SER A 30 8.15 16.48 2.96
C SER A 30 7.63 16.65 4.39
N GLY A 31 7.03 15.61 4.98
CA GLY A 31 6.33 15.69 6.27
C GLY A 31 4.96 16.38 6.21
N ASP A 32 4.54 16.88 5.04
CA ASP A 32 3.28 17.61 4.85
C ASP A 32 2.28 16.77 4.03
N GLU A 33 1.25 16.26 4.69
CA GLU A 33 0.19 15.45 4.07
C GLU A 33 -0.65 16.25 3.04
N LYS A 34 -0.61 17.59 3.07
CA LYS A 34 -1.30 18.45 2.09
C LYS A 34 -0.47 18.76 0.84
N ALA A 35 0.83 18.44 0.85
CA ALA A 35 1.71 18.74 -0.28
C ALA A 35 1.30 18.01 -1.56
N GLY A 36 0.91 16.73 -1.46
CA GLY A 36 0.43 15.91 -2.58
C GLY A 36 -0.82 16.49 -3.26
N PRO A 37 -1.95 16.61 -2.54
CA PRO A 37 -3.19 17.21 -3.04
C PRO A 37 -2.98 18.61 -3.67
N LYS A 38 -2.16 19.45 -3.02
CA LYS A 38 -1.85 20.79 -3.53
C LYS A 38 -1.07 20.74 -4.84
N ALA A 39 -0.03 19.92 -4.92
CA ALA A 39 0.77 19.81 -6.14
C ALA A 39 -0.04 19.27 -7.33
N ALA A 40 -0.91 18.29 -7.08
CA ALA A 40 -1.85 17.80 -8.09
C ALA A 40 -2.82 18.90 -8.55
N THR A 41 -3.39 19.67 -7.62
CA THR A 41 -4.25 20.83 -7.91
C THR A 41 -3.52 21.84 -8.80
N ASP A 42 -2.33 22.28 -8.37
CA ASP A 42 -1.55 23.30 -9.08
C ASP A 42 -1.17 22.83 -10.50
N TRP A 43 -0.84 21.55 -10.67
CA TRP A 43 -0.54 20.98 -11.98
C TRP A 43 -1.76 20.94 -12.89
N LEU A 44 -2.91 20.45 -12.41
CA LEU A 44 -4.14 20.37 -13.19
C LEU A 44 -4.67 21.77 -13.58
N VAL A 45 -4.58 22.76 -12.68
CA VAL A 45 -4.94 24.16 -12.98
C VAL A 45 -4.06 24.71 -14.11
N ARG A 46 -2.74 24.48 -14.06
CA ARG A 46 -1.82 24.91 -15.14
C ARG A 46 -2.13 24.26 -16.48
N CYS A 47 -2.66 23.03 -16.47
CA CYS A 47 -3.12 22.33 -17.67
C CYS A 47 -4.49 22.79 -18.18
N GLY A 48 -5.19 23.68 -17.46
CA GLY A 48 -6.51 24.18 -17.84
C GLY A 48 -7.64 23.18 -17.58
N ALA A 49 -7.46 22.25 -16.65
CA ALA A 49 -8.49 21.28 -16.27
C ALA A 49 -9.71 21.97 -15.62
N ASP A 50 -10.90 21.41 -15.84
CA ASP A 50 -12.12 21.89 -15.22
C ASP A 50 -12.12 21.67 -13.69
N VAL A 51 -12.84 22.54 -12.98
CA VAL A 51 -12.91 22.55 -11.51
C VAL A 51 -13.45 21.24 -10.96
N ASP A 52 -14.43 20.60 -11.61
CA ASP A 52 -15.03 19.36 -11.12
C ASP A 52 -14.08 18.16 -11.32
N LEU A 53 -13.32 18.15 -12.44
CA LEU A 53 -12.25 17.18 -12.66
C LEU A 53 -11.17 17.30 -11.58
N ILE A 54 -10.72 18.52 -11.29
CA ILE A 54 -9.71 18.79 -10.27
C ILE A 54 -10.18 18.29 -8.91
N LYS A 55 -11.39 18.68 -8.48
CA LYS A 55 -11.95 18.26 -7.19
C LYS A 55 -12.00 16.74 -7.04
N HIS A 56 -12.43 16.03 -8.08
CA HIS A 56 -12.56 14.57 -8.03
C HIS A 56 -11.18 13.90 -7.93
N VAL A 57 -10.21 14.31 -8.76
CA VAL A 57 -8.84 13.76 -8.69
C VAL A 57 -8.21 14.02 -7.32
N VAL A 58 -8.36 15.23 -6.79
CA VAL A 58 -7.80 15.61 -5.49
C VAL A 58 -8.44 14.83 -4.34
N GLU A 59 -9.76 14.63 -4.36
CA GLU A 59 -10.45 13.80 -3.36
C GLU A 59 -9.91 12.36 -3.34
N ILE A 60 -9.64 11.78 -4.52
CA ILE A 60 -9.05 10.44 -4.60
C ILE A 60 -7.67 10.44 -3.94
N ILE A 61 -6.80 11.39 -4.30
CA ILE A 61 -5.44 11.50 -3.78
C ILE A 61 -5.43 11.67 -2.25
N GLU A 62 -6.28 12.54 -1.70
CA GLU A 62 -6.41 12.75 -0.25
C GLU A 62 -6.77 11.47 0.52
N THR A 63 -7.55 10.59 -0.10
CA THR A 63 -8.07 9.37 0.50
C THR A 63 -7.23 8.12 0.18
N MET A 64 -6.14 8.25 -0.56
CA MET A 64 -5.20 7.14 -0.83
C MET A 64 -4.43 6.69 0.43
N SER A 65 -4.13 7.62 1.36
CA SER A 65 -3.36 7.27 2.56
C SER A 65 -4.18 6.48 3.58
N PHE A 66 -3.53 5.55 4.31
CA PHE A 66 -4.18 4.72 5.33
C PHE A 66 -4.88 5.56 6.43
N LYS A 67 -4.34 6.73 6.79
CA LYS A 67 -5.01 7.68 7.70
C LYS A 67 -6.29 8.28 7.09
N GLY A 68 -6.25 8.59 5.80
CA GLY A 68 -7.42 9.05 5.04
C GLY A 68 -8.55 8.04 5.10
N GLN A 69 -8.25 6.74 5.05
CA GLN A 69 -9.26 5.67 5.08
C GLN A 69 -9.93 5.50 6.44
N VAL A 70 -9.22 5.73 7.56
CA VAL A 70 -9.79 5.62 8.92
C VAL A 70 -10.87 6.67 9.16
N HIS A 71 -10.73 7.86 8.59
CA HIS A 71 -11.67 8.96 8.79
C HIS A 71 -12.62 9.19 7.60
N ARG A 72 -12.24 8.76 6.39
CA ARG A 72 -13.02 8.96 5.16
C ARG A 72 -12.79 7.79 4.17
N PRO A 73 -13.59 6.71 4.27
CA PRO A 73 -13.47 5.59 3.34
C PRO A 73 -13.76 6.03 1.90
N MET A 74 -13.02 5.47 0.94
CA MET A 74 -13.17 5.79 -0.48
C MET A 74 -14.56 5.44 -0.99
N GLN A 75 -15.28 6.42 -1.52
CA GLN A 75 -16.66 6.24 -1.99
C GLN A 75 -16.76 6.06 -3.50
N THR A 76 -15.88 6.72 -4.26
CA THR A 76 -15.95 6.73 -5.73
C THR A 76 -15.43 5.42 -6.32
N ILE A 77 -15.98 5.01 -7.46
CA ILE A 77 -15.55 3.77 -8.13
C ILE A 77 -14.15 3.95 -8.72
N GLU A 78 -13.86 5.14 -9.25
CA GLU A 78 -12.55 5.54 -9.74
C GLU A 78 -11.49 5.44 -8.64
N GLY A 79 -11.77 6.01 -7.47
CA GLY A 79 -10.82 5.97 -6.36
C GLY A 79 -10.63 4.58 -5.78
N LYS A 80 -11.68 3.75 -5.77
CA LYS A 80 -11.56 2.32 -5.39
C LYS A 80 -10.64 1.55 -6.33
N ILE A 81 -10.74 1.82 -7.63
CA ILE A 81 -9.86 1.22 -8.65
C ILE A 81 -8.42 1.68 -8.45
N VAL A 82 -8.19 2.98 -8.21
CA VAL A 82 -6.83 3.52 -7.98
C VAL A 82 -6.22 2.95 -6.69
N GLN A 83 -6.98 2.87 -5.61
CA GLN A 83 -6.54 2.23 -4.36
C GLN A 83 -6.19 0.76 -4.53
N ASP A 84 -7.03 0.01 -5.27
CA ASP A 84 -6.75 -1.40 -5.54
C ASP A 84 -5.48 -1.56 -6.36
N ALA A 85 -5.28 -0.73 -7.40
CA ALA A 85 -4.08 -0.76 -8.23
C ALA A 85 -2.80 -0.49 -7.41
N ASP A 86 -2.79 0.56 -6.58
CA ASP A 86 -1.66 0.89 -5.70
C ASP A 86 -1.34 -0.23 -4.70
N ARG A 87 -2.37 -0.76 -4.02
CA ARG A 87 -2.20 -1.87 -3.07
C ARG A 87 -1.71 -3.15 -3.73
N LEU A 88 -2.19 -3.45 -4.94
CA LEU A 88 -1.74 -4.61 -5.68
C LEU A 88 -0.25 -4.51 -6.04
N ASP A 89 0.27 -3.31 -6.36
CA ASP A 89 1.70 -3.11 -6.65
C ASP A 89 2.59 -3.34 -5.41
N ALA A 90 2.05 -3.14 -4.21
CA ALA A 90 2.76 -3.39 -2.96
C ALA A 90 2.93 -4.89 -2.62
N VAL A 91 2.27 -5.81 -3.33
CA VAL A 91 2.28 -7.25 -3.04
C VAL A 91 2.77 -8.10 -4.23
N GLY A 92 3.06 -9.38 -3.97
CA GLY A 92 3.59 -10.31 -4.97
C GLY A 92 5.08 -10.12 -5.23
N ALA A 93 5.56 -10.54 -6.40
CA ALA A 93 6.98 -10.51 -6.75
C ALA A 93 7.60 -9.09 -6.68
N ILE A 94 6.88 -8.08 -7.19
CA ILE A 94 7.31 -6.68 -7.10
C ILE A 94 7.30 -6.20 -5.64
N GLY A 95 6.27 -6.56 -4.88
CA GLY A 95 6.18 -6.28 -3.44
C GLY A 95 7.40 -6.81 -2.67
N ILE A 96 7.80 -8.06 -2.93
CA ILE A 96 9.00 -8.69 -2.35
C ILE A 96 10.25 -7.86 -2.68
N ALA A 97 10.48 -7.58 -3.96
CA ALA A 97 11.66 -6.84 -4.40
C ALA A 97 11.73 -5.45 -3.75
N ARG A 98 10.60 -4.72 -3.73
CA ARG A 98 10.49 -3.40 -3.10
C ARG A 98 10.72 -3.45 -1.60
N ALA A 99 10.20 -4.45 -0.91
CA ALA A 99 10.36 -4.60 0.55
C ALA A 99 11.83 -4.75 0.94
N PHE A 100 12.58 -5.62 0.27
CA PHE A 100 14.00 -5.82 0.57
C PHE A 100 14.88 -4.68 0.06
N ALA A 101 14.59 -4.10 -1.11
CA ALA A 101 15.31 -2.94 -1.60
C ALA A 101 15.17 -1.75 -0.63
N PHE A 102 13.95 -1.45 -0.19
CA PHE A 102 13.71 -0.40 0.80
C PHE A 102 14.39 -0.75 2.14
N GLY A 103 14.25 -1.98 2.61
CA GLY A 103 14.92 -2.49 3.81
C GLY A 103 16.43 -2.25 3.79
N GLY A 104 17.09 -2.56 2.66
CA GLY A 104 18.51 -2.31 2.44
C GLY A 104 18.88 -0.83 2.53
N THR A 105 18.11 0.07 1.91
CA THR A 105 18.36 1.53 2.03
C THR A 105 18.17 2.07 3.45
N GLN A 106 17.37 1.40 4.28
CA GLN A 106 17.18 1.73 5.69
C GLN A 106 18.15 0.99 6.62
N GLY A 107 19.08 0.18 6.10
CA GLY A 107 20.00 -0.62 6.90
C GLY A 107 19.31 -1.69 7.76
N ARG A 108 18.12 -2.16 7.35
CA ARG A 108 17.38 -3.19 8.08
C ARG A 108 17.94 -4.57 7.77
N GLU A 109 18.06 -5.40 8.80
CA GLU A 109 18.32 -6.83 8.63
C GLU A 109 17.22 -7.46 7.77
N ILE A 110 17.60 -8.45 6.96
CA ILE A 110 16.64 -9.23 6.16
C ILE A 110 15.70 -9.98 7.09
N PHE A 111 16.28 -10.73 8.04
CA PHE A 111 15.59 -11.56 9.01
C PHE A 111 16.42 -11.66 10.30
N ASN A 112 15.74 -11.68 11.44
CA ASN A 112 16.33 -11.90 12.76
C ASN A 112 15.29 -12.57 13.68
N PRO A 113 15.51 -13.83 14.13
CA PRO A 113 14.55 -14.56 14.95
C PRO A 113 14.37 -13.99 16.37
N GLU A 114 15.26 -13.12 16.82
CA GLU A 114 15.17 -12.46 18.13
C GLU A 114 14.35 -11.16 18.07
N ILE A 115 14.00 -10.67 16.88
CA ILE A 115 13.18 -9.49 16.68
C ILE A 115 11.79 -9.93 16.19
N PRO A 116 10.78 -10.06 17.08
CA PRO A 116 9.43 -10.42 16.66
C PRO A 116 8.79 -9.31 15.82
N TYR A 117 7.85 -9.69 14.95
CA TYR A 117 7.03 -8.68 14.27
C TYR A 117 6.06 -8.02 15.25
N ARG A 118 5.61 -6.82 14.91
CA ARG A 118 4.75 -6.01 15.79
C ARG A 118 3.29 -6.10 15.36
N GLU A 119 2.40 -6.26 16.34
CA GLU A 119 0.95 -6.21 16.14
C GLU A 119 0.37 -4.85 16.50
N ASN A 120 -0.81 -4.54 15.98
CA ASN A 120 -1.59 -3.33 16.30
C ASN A 120 -0.81 -2.00 16.19
N LEU A 121 0.13 -1.90 15.26
CA LEU A 121 0.91 -0.69 15.03
C LEU A 121 0.00 0.50 14.71
N SER A 122 0.08 1.56 15.51
CA SER A 122 -0.44 2.86 15.11
C SER A 122 0.40 3.45 13.97
N SER A 123 -0.16 4.41 13.23
CA SER A 123 0.59 5.09 12.17
C SER A 123 1.85 5.83 12.68
N THR A 124 1.83 6.26 13.95
CA THR A 124 2.97 6.86 14.64
C THR A 124 4.05 5.84 14.99
N ASP A 125 3.65 4.64 15.46
CA ASP A 125 4.59 3.57 15.79
C ASP A 125 5.27 3.02 14.54
N TYR A 126 4.52 2.90 13.43
CA TYR A 126 5.07 2.46 12.16
C TYR A 126 6.18 3.39 11.63
N LYS A 127 6.06 4.71 11.88
CA LYS A 127 7.05 5.71 11.45
C LYS A 127 8.19 5.90 12.47
N ASN A 128 8.08 5.32 13.65
CA ASN A 128 9.09 5.47 14.69
C ASN A 128 10.36 4.68 14.35
N LYS A 129 11.41 5.40 13.95
CA LYS A 129 12.71 4.84 13.60
C LYS A 129 13.47 4.24 14.78
N THR A 130 13.03 4.48 16.03
CA THR A 130 13.66 3.87 17.21
C THR A 130 13.20 2.44 17.45
N LEU A 131 12.09 2.02 16.84
CA LEU A 131 11.60 0.65 16.94
C LEU A 131 12.33 -0.22 15.92
N GLN A 132 13.10 -1.19 16.42
CA GLN A 132 13.75 -2.19 15.57
C GLN A 132 12.71 -3.07 14.87
N THR A 133 12.97 -3.36 13.60
CA THR A 133 12.19 -4.29 12.78
C THR A 133 13.08 -4.82 11.65
N THR A 134 12.69 -5.94 11.05
CA THR A 134 13.40 -6.56 9.92
C THR A 134 12.62 -6.37 8.62
N SER A 135 13.26 -6.62 7.49
CA SER A 135 12.58 -6.61 6.19
C SER A 135 11.50 -7.71 6.14
N LEU A 136 11.75 -8.87 6.74
CA LEU A 136 10.78 -9.95 6.85
C LEU A 136 9.58 -9.57 7.73
N ASN A 137 9.81 -8.92 8.87
CA ASN A 137 8.72 -8.49 9.76
C ASN A 137 7.74 -7.55 9.03
N HIS A 138 8.22 -6.78 8.05
CA HIS A 138 7.36 -5.90 7.25
C HIS A 138 6.25 -6.65 6.51
N PHE A 139 6.48 -7.91 6.13
CA PHE A 139 5.47 -8.76 5.50
C PHE A 139 4.29 -8.97 6.45
N TYR A 140 4.55 -9.40 7.69
CA TYR A 140 3.52 -9.62 8.72
C TYR A 140 2.93 -8.31 9.26
N GLU A 141 3.76 -7.29 9.44
CA GLU A 141 3.32 -5.99 9.98
C GLU A 141 2.37 -5.26 9.03
N LYS A 142 2.55 -5.42 7.71
CA LYS A 142 1.81 -4.66 6.70
C LYS A 142 1.35 -5.48 5.49
N LEU A 143 2.26 -6.10 4.73
CA LEU A 143 1.94 -6.60 3.39
C LEU A 143 0.89 -7.72 3.39
N PHE A 144 0.97 -8.64 4.36
CA PHE A 144 0.00 -9.72 4.51
C PHE A 144 -1.39 -9.23 4.94
N LYS A 145 -1.47 -8.09 5.63
CA LYS A 145 -2.74 -7.47 6.02
C LYS A 145 -3.47 -6.80 4.85
N LEU A 146 -2.89 -6.76 3.65
CA LEU A 146 -3.58 -6.26 2.46
C LEU A 146 -4.50 -7.31 1.84
N ASP A 147 -4.27 -8.61 2.11
CA ASP A 147 -5.17 -9.65 1.59
C ASP A 147 -6.57 -9.52 2.19
N GLY A 148 -7.60 -9.67 1.36
CA GLY A 148 -8.99 -9.44 1.74
C GLY A 148 -9.42 -7.98 1.96
N HIS A 149 -8.49 -7.01 1.85
CA HIS A 149 -8.78 -5.58 2.06
C HIS A 149 -8.85 -4.76 0.76
N TYR A 150 -9.12 -5.40 -0.38
CA TYR A 150 -9.33 -4.72 -1.66
C TYR A 150 -10.80 -4.33 -1.86
N ASN A 151 -11.02 -3.28 -2.65
CA ASN A 151 -12.34 -2.72 -2.89
C ASN A 151 -13.16 -3.52 -3.92
N THR A 152 -12.50 -4.11 -4.92
CA THR A 152 -13.16 -4.84 -6.02
C THR A 152 -12.97 -6.36 -5.92
N PRO A 153 -13.93 -7.17 -6.38
CA PRO A 153 -13.78 -8.63 -6.40
C PRO A 153 -12.59 -9.10 -7.24
N LEU A 154 -12.31 -8.43 -8.35
CA LEU A 154 -11.16 -8.75 -9.21
C LEU A 154 -9.84 -8.47 -8.50
N ALA A 155 -9.71 -7.32 -7.82
CA ALA A 155 -8.50 -7.01 -7.06
C ALA A 155 -8.29 -7.99 -5.90
N ASN A 156 -9.36 -8.41 -5.21
CA ASN A 156 -9.26 -9.47 -4.20
C ASN A 156 -8.71 -10.77 -4.78
N LYS A 157 -9.19 -11.21 -5.94
CA LYS A 157 -8.69 -12.41 -6.62
C LYS A 157 -7.20 -12.30 -6.97
N ILE A 158 -6.78 -11.18 -7.55
CA ILE A 158 -5.37 -10.96 -7.93
C ILE A 158 -4.49 -10.83 -6.68
N GLY A 159 -4.97 -10.10 -5.68
CA GLY A 159 -4.29 -9.87 -4.41
C GLY A 159 -4.03 -11.15 -3.65
N HIS A 160 -5.00 -12.06 -3.61
CA HIS A 160 -4.86 -13.37 -2.97
C HIS A 160 -3.78 -14.22 -3.64
N GLN A 161 -3.76 -14.30 -4.98
CA GLN A 161 -2.71 -15.02 -5.72
C GLN A 161 -1.31 -14.44 -5.45
N ARG A 162 -1.21 -13.11 -5.35
CA ARG A 162 0.05 -12.42 -5.01
C ARG A 162 0.44 -12.66 -3.55
N HIS A 163 -0.53 -12.75 -2.64
CA HIS A 163 -0.32 -13.09 -1.24
C HIS A 163 0.25 -14.50 -1.09
N GLU A 164 -0.37 -15.50 -1.70
CA GLU A 164 0.11 -16.89 -1.68
C GLU A 164 1.57 -16.99 -2.18
N PHE A 165 1.91 -16.26 -3.24
CA PHE A 165 3.29 -16.21 -3.73
C PHE A 165 4.28 -15.66 -2.68
N MET A 166 3.90 -14.60 -1.95
CA MET A 166 4.73 -14.05 -0.89
C MET A 166 4.87 -15.00 0.30
N MET A 167 3.80 -15.71 0.68
CA MET A 167 3.86 -16.72 1.73
C MET A 167 4.87 -17.83 1.38
N ASN A 168 4.80 -18.36 0.15
CA ASN A 168 5.75 -19.37 -0.32
C ASN A 168 7.21 -18.86 -0.31
N TYR A 169 7.42 -17.60 -0.69
CA TYR A 169 8.75 -16.97 -0.62
C TYR A 169 9.25 -16.88 0.83
N VAL A 170 8.39 -16.43 1.76
CA VAL A 170 8.75 -16.30 3.19
C VAL A 170 9.06 -17.66 3.81
N GLU A 171 8.27 -18.69 3.52
CA GLU A 171 8.51 -20.05 3.97
C GLU A 171 9.87 -20.58 3.48
N ALA A 172 10.17 -20.40 2.19
CA ALA A 172 11.44 -20.79 1.60
C ALA A 172 12.62 -20.05 2.26
N LEU A 173 12.51 -18.73 2.43
CA LEU A 173 13.54 -17.91 3.10
C LEU A 173 13.80 -18.39 4.53
N LEU A 174 12.74 -18.59 5.32
CA LEU A 174 12.87 -19.06 6.71
C LEU A 174 13.58 -20.42 6.76
N LYS A 175 13.18 -21.36 5.89
CA LYS A 175 13.80 -22.68 5.80
C LYS A 175 15.29 -22.60 5.43
N GLU A 176 15.65 -21.77 4.47
CA GLU A 176 17.06 -21.55 4.07
C GLU A 176 17.88 -20.89 5.19
N CYS A 177 17.26 -20.07 6.03
CA CYS A 177 17.88 -19.50 7.24
C CYS A 177 17.88 -20.46 8.44
N GLY A 178 17.39 -21.69 8.30
CA GLY A 178 17.32 -22.68 9.39
C GLY A 178 16.29 -22.34 10.47
N ALA A 179 15.29 -21.52 10.15
CA ALA A 179 14.16 -21.17 11.02
C ALA A 179 12.87 -21.85 10.55
N SER A 180 11.92 -22.05 11.46
CA SER A 180 10.56 -22.50 11.11
C SER A 180 9.52 -21.41 11.41
N GLU A 181 8.47 -21.30 10.60
CA GLU A 181 7.32 -20.41 10.91
C GLU A 181 6.74 -20.71 12.29
N ASN A 182 6.76 -21.96 12.73
CA ASN A 182 6.28 -22.35 14.06
C ASN A 182 7.12 -21.75 15.20
N GLU A 183 8.41 -21.56 15.05
CA GLU A 183 9.23 -20.86 16.06
C GLU A 183 8.97 -19.35 16.06
N PHE A 184 8.73 -18.79 14.88
CA PHE A 184 8.43 -17.37 14.70
C PHE A 184 7.02 -17.00 15.21
N ALA A 185 6.02 -17.83 14.94
CA ALA A 185 4.63 -17.66 15.38
C ALA A 185 4.43 -18.00 16.88
N ARG A 186 5.23 -18.91 17.46
CA ARG A 186 5.13 -19.27 18.89
C ARG A 186 5.56 -18.16 19.83
N LYS A 187 6.49 -17.27 19.44
CA LYS A 187 6.92 -16.14 20.28
C LYS A 187 5.81 -15.09 20.54
N LEU A 188 4.65 -15.18 19.86
CA LEU A 188 3.50 -14.28 20.06
C LEU A 188 2.45 -14.79 21.05
N LYS A 189 2.41 -16.10 21.34
CA LYS A 189 1.42 -16.67 22.28
C LYS A 189 1.81 -16.50 23.75
N HIS A 190 2.92 -15.83 24.05
CA HIS A 190 3.48 -15.71 25.39
C HIS A 190 3.74 -14.26 25.86
N ILE A 191 3.10 -13.28 25.23
CA ILE A 191 2.99 -11.90 25.73
C ILE A 191 1.50 -11.55 25.77
#